data_AF-A0AAW0LJH4-F1
#
_entry.id   AF-A0AAW0LJH4-F1
#
_cell.length_a   1.000
_cell.length_b   1.000
_cell.length_c   1.000
_cell.angle_alpha   90.00
_cell.angle_beta   90.00
_cell.angle_gamma   90.00
#
_symmetry.space_group_name_H-M   'P 1'
#
loop_
_entity.id
_entity.type
_entity.pdbx_description
1 polymer ?
#
loop_
_entity_poly.entity_id
_entity_poly.type
_entity_poly.pdbx_seq_one_letter_code
_entity_poly.pdbx_strand_id
1 'polypeptide(L)'
;MKKQKKESVDSLMDNKREMTLIMRQWALQSSKDSATGTSVIEFPNGLPPAPSRKQKEKPSELEQQLKKAEAAQRRRMQVEKAAWESEAEGIRKILGQESSRKKREDKFKKRKEELAQILLNGRVANAMMLPSNTVRLVMGPTGTVLKFSEDIGLPSIFDSKPHSYPLPRGKCASPSCNNPHKYRDSESKVPFCSLQCYKAIQQKMLAETTC
;
A
#
# COMPACT_ATOMS: atom_id res chain seq x y z
N MET A 1 -45.67 -6.56 -16.31
CA MET A 1 -45.98 -7.61 -17.30
C MET A 1 -44.98 -8.74 -17.17
N LYS A 2 -45.45 -9.97 -16.93
CA LYS A 2 -44.67 -11.22 -17.03
C LYS A 2 -44.44 -11.55 -18.51
N LYS A 3 -43.23 -12.07 -18.84
CA LYS A 3 -42.86 -13.00 -19.94
C LYS A 3 -41.34 -12.83 -20.21
N GLN A 4 -40.52 -13.82 -20.52
CA GLN A 4 -40.58 -15.28 -20.58
C GLN A 4 -39.14 -15.76 -20.87
N LYS A 5 -38.76 -16.96 -20.41
CA LYS A 5 -37.55 -17.70 -20.81
C LYS A 5 -37.44 -17.89 -22.33
N LYS A 6 -36.21 -18.00 -22.87
CA LYS A 6 -35.80 -19.13 -23.75
C LYS A 6 -34.29 -19.18 -24.01
N GLU A 7 -33.74 -20.38 -23.79
CA GLU A 7 -32.51 -20.91 -24.36
C GLU A 7 -32.55 -20.87 -25.90
N SER A 8 -31.38 -20.75 -26.51
CA SER A 8 -31.11 -21.30 -27.85
C SER A 8 -29.71 -21.92 -27.85
N VAL A 9 -29.72 -23.25 -27.87
CA VAL A 9 -28.64 -24.11 -28.38
C VAL A 9 -28.74 -24.10 -29.90
N ASP A 10 -27.64 -23.83 -30.61
CA ASP A 10 -27.37 -24.33 -31.96
C ASP A 10 -25.86 -24.22 -32.22
N SER A 11 -25.14 -25.36 -32.20
CA SER A 11 -24.57 -26.08 -33.36
C SER A 11 -23.41 -25.34 -34.05
N LEU A 12 -22.22 -25.93 -33.98
CA LEU A 12 -21.61 -26.72 -35.06
C LEU A 12 -20.72 -25.84 -35.94
N MET A 13 -19.44 -25.77 -35.58
CA MET A 13 -18.38 -25.71 -36.58
C MET A 13 -17.19 -26.55 -36.09
N ASP A 14 -17.01 -27.66 -36.81
CA ASP A 14 -15.85 -28.53 -36.80
C ASP A 14 -14.54 -27.75 -36.76
N ASN A 15 -13.80 -27.89 -35.67
CA ASN A 15 -12.36 -27.65 -35.69
C ASN A 15 -11.67 -28.99 -35.52
N LYS A 16 -11.27 -29.55 -36.66
CA LYS A 16 -10.38 -30.70 -36.84
C LYS A 16 -9.29 -30.67 -35.77
N ARG A 17 -9.45 -31.50 -34.74
CA ARG A 17 -8.34 -31.89 -33.88
C ARG A 17 -7.47 -32.80 -34.71
N GLU A 18 -6.33 -32.28 -35.15
CA GLU A 18 -5.20 -33.12 -35.58
C GLU A 18 -4.80 -33.99 -34.39
N MET A 19 -5.45 -35.15 -34.29
CA MET A 19 -5.16 -36.14 -33.29
C MET A 19 -4.00 -36.97 -33.84
N THR A 20 -2.80 -36.76 -33.30
CA THR A 20 -1.63 -37.61 -33.53
C THR A 20 -2.01 -39.06 -33.20
N LEU A 21 -2.26 -39.86 -34.23
CA LEU A 21 -2.77 -41.22 -34.09
C LEU A 21 -1.66 -42.12 -33.52
N ILE A 22 -2.00 -42.85 -32.45
CA ILE A 22 -1.14 -43.86 -31.85
C ILE A 22 -1.11 -45.09 -32.78
N MET A 23 0.08 -45.69 -32.92
CA MET A 23 0.44 -46.81 -33.81
C MET A 23 -0.61 -47.92 -33.98
N ARG A 24 -1.46 -48.16 -32.97
CA ARG A 24 -2.55 -49.14 -32.99
C ARG A 24 -3.68 -48.81 -33.98
N GLN A 25 -3.90 -47.54 -34.29
CA GLN A 25 -5.04 -47.10 -35.12
C GLN A 25 -4.74 -47.12 -36.63
N TRP A 26 -3.45 -47.11 -37.02
CA TRP A 26 -3.02 -47.23 -38.42
C TRP A 26 -3.22 -48.64 -38.98
N ALA A 27 -2.94 -49.67 -38.17
CA ALA A 27 -3.06 -51.07 -38.60
C ALA A 27 -4.51 -51.46 -38.95
N LEU A 28 -5.49 -50.85 -38.28
CA LEU A 28 -6.91 -51.16 -38.50
C LEU A 28 -7.50 -50.51 -39.76
N GLN A 29 -6.92 -49.41 -40.26
CA GLN A 29 -7.39 -48.76 -41.49
C GLN A 29 -6.79 -49.41 -42.74
N SER A 30 -5.59 -49.99 -42.65
CA SER A 30 -4.95 -50.70 -43.78
C SER A 30 -5.67 -51.99 -44.20
N SER A 31 -6.62 -52.50 -43.41
CA SER A 31 -7.31 -53.77 -43.69
C SER A 31 -8.72 -53.60 -44.26
N LYS A 32 -9.18 -52.36 -44.51
CA LYS A 32 -10.54 -52.09 -44.99
C LYS A 32 -10.57 -51.68 -46.47
N ASP A 33 -9.82 -52.40 -47.31
CA ASP A 33 -9.99 -52.41 -48.77
C ASP A 33 -9.70 -53.83 -49.28
N SER A 34 -10.53 -54.81 -48.88
CA SER A 34 -10.55 -56.11 -49.55
C SER A 34 -11.84 -56.87 -49.27
N ALA A 35 -12.75 -56.88 -50.26
CA ALA A 35 -13.36 -58.10 -50.80
C ALA A 35 -14.49 -57.76 -51.79
N THR A 36 -14.25 -57.97 -53.08
CA THR A 36 -14.94 -58.96 -53.95
C THR A 36 -14.84 -58.50 -55.40
N GLY A 37 -14.13 -59.27 -56.24
CA GLY A 37 -14.02 -59.01 -57.67
C GLY A 37 -12.91 -59.83 -58.29
N THR A 38 -13.24 -61.06 -58.64
CA THR A 38 -12.47 -61.93 -59.55
C THR A 38 -11.93 -61.15 -60.74
N SER A 39 -10.62 -60.92 -60.79
CA SER A 39 -9.92 -60.68 -62.05
C SER A 39 -8.53 -61.31 -61.98
N VAL A 40 -8.28 -62.18 -62.94
CA VAL A 40 -6.96 -62.71 -63.28
C VAL A 40 -6.10 -61.51 -63.65
N ILE A 41 -5.15 -61.16 -62.78
CA ILE A 41 -4.04 -60.27 -63.13
C ILE A 41 -2.78 -61.08 -62.88
N GLU A 42 -2.34 -61.70 -63.96
CA GLU A 42 -1.02 -62.30 -64.15
C GLU A 42 0.04 -61.21 -63.93
N PHE A 43 0.89 -61.37 -62.91
CA PHE A 43 2.07 -60.54 -62.71
C PHE A 43 3.20 -61.10 -63.59
N PRO A 44 3.62 -60.43 -64.68
CA PRO A 44 4.79 -60.85 -65.40
C PRO A 44 6.03 -60.34 -64.63
N ASN A 45 6.88 -61.29 -64.25
CA ASN A 45 8.06 -61.19 -63.38
C ASN A 45 7.78 -61.27 -61.87
N GLY A 46 8.00 -62.50 -61.36
CA GLY A 46 7.96 -62.85 -59.95
C GLY A 46 8.88 -62.01 -59.07
N LEU A 47 8.48 -61.95 -57.80
CA LEU A 47 9.15 -61.29 -56.70
C LEU A 47 10.65 -61.64 -56.66
N PRO A 48 11.57 -60.66 -56.49
CA PRO A 48 12.98 -60.95 -56.34
C PRO A 48 13.21 -61.81 -55.08
N PRO A 49 14.08 -62.83 -55.13
CA PRO A 49 14.34 -63.70 -53.99
C PRO A 49 14.88 -62.88 -52.81
N ALA A 50 14.40 -63.23 -51.60
CA ALA A 50 14.74 -62.55 -50.36
C ALA A 50 16.27 -62.44 -50.18
N PRO A 51 16.80 -61.25 -49.88
CA PRO A 51 18.23 -61.06 -49.69
C PRO A 51 18.73 -61.93 -48.53
N SER A 52 19.79 -62.69 -48.78
CA SER A 52 20.41 -63.60 -47.84
C SER A 52 20.87 -62.85 -46.58
N ARG A 53 20.64 -63.46 -45.42
CA ARG A 53 21.10 -62.97 -44.11
C ARG A 53 22.62 -62.98 -44.06
N LYS A 54 23.27 -61.94 -44.59
CA LYS A 54 24.67 -61.65 -44.28
C LYS A 54 24.75 -61.27 -42.80
N GLN A 55 25.61 -61.98 -42.08
CA GLN A 55 25.91 -61.74 -40.67
C GLN A 55 26.24 -60.26 -40.50
N LYS A 56 25.41 -59.58 -39.71
CA LYS A 56 25.59 -58.19 -39.33
C LYS A 56 26.88 -58.13 -38.52
N GLU A 57 27.95 -57.68 -39.17
CA GLU A 57 29.23 -57.33 -38.55
C GLU A 57 28.91 -56.52 -37.29
N LYS A 58 29.34 -57.02 -36.12
CA LYS A 58 29.15 -56.33 -34.85
C LYS A 58 29.88 -55.00 -35.02
N PRO A 59 29.19 -53.84 -35.08
CA PRO A 59 29.89 -52.58 -35.25
C PRO A 59 30.84 -52.43 -34.06
N SER A 60 32.08 -52.05 -34.35
CA SER A 60 33.17 -51.93 -33.38
C SER A 60 32.67 -51.15 -32.15
N GLU A 61 33.05 -51.59 -30.95
CA GLU A 61 32.61 -50.98 -29.68
C GLU A 61 32.84 -49.45 -29.67
N LEU A 62 33.91 -49.01 -30.33
CA LEU A 62 34.27 -47.61 -30.50
C LEU A 62 33.25 -46.83 -31.34
N GLU A 63 32.73 -47.41 -32.42
CA GLU A 63 31.70 -46.77 -33.26
C GLU A 63 30.36 -46.68 -32.54
N GLN A 64 29.99 -47.71 -31.76
CA GLN A 64 28.79 -47.68 -30.94
C GLN A 64 28.90 -46.61 -29.83
N GLN A 65 30.07 -46.45 -29.22
CA GLN A 65 30.33 -45.42 -28.22
C GLN A 65 30.26 -44.02 -28.84
N LEU A 66 30.87 -43.81 -30.02
CA LEU A 66 30.80 -42.53 -30.74
C LEU A 66 29.37 -42.15 -31.10
N LYS A 67 28.56 -43.09 -31.59
CA LYS A 67 27.15 -42.84 -31.90
C LYS A 67 26.31 -42.51 -30.67
N LYS A 68 26.62 -43.12 -29.51
CA LYS A 68 25.98 -42.79 -28.23
C LYS A 68 26.39 -41.40 -27.73
N ALA A 69 27.67 -41.04 -27.86
CA ALA A 69 28.17 -39.72 -27.50
C ALA A 69 27.56 -38.63 -28.39
N GLU A 70 27.47 -38.86 -29.70
CA GLU A 70 26.83 -37.96 -30.65
C GLU A 70 25.33 -37.79 -30.34
N ALA A 71 24.62 -38.88 -30.09
CA ALA A 71 23.21 -38.83 -29.67
C ALA A 71 23.03 -38.06 -28.35
N ALA A 72 23.95 -38.20 -27.40
CA ALA A 72 23.94 -37.45 -26.15
C ALA A 72 24.20 -35.96 -26.39
N GLN A 73 25.12 -35.59 -27.28
CA GLN A 73 25.37 -34.20 -27.66
C GLN A 73 24.16 -33.55 -28.35
N ARG A 74 23.51 -34.27 -29.28
CA ARG A 74 22.28 -33.79 -29.92
C ARG A 74 21.15 -33.57 -28.92
N ARG A 75 21.01 -34.44 -27.93
CA ARG A 75 20.03 -34.27 -26.83
C ARG A 75 20.37 -33.06 -25.96
N ARG A 76 21.65 -32.86 -25.61
CA ARG A 76 22.08 -31.68 -24.84
C ARG A 76 21.76 -30.38 -25.57
N MET A 77 22.07 -30.31 -26.87
CA MET A 77 21.79 -29.13 -27.70
C MET A 77 20.28 -28.84 -27.81
N GLN A 78 19.44 -29.86 -27.94
CA GLN A 78 17.98 -29.67 -27.97
C GLN A 78 17.42 -29.17 -26.62
N VAL A 79 17.92 -29.72 -25.52
CA VAL A 79 17.50 -29.29 -24.17
C VAL A 79 17.94 -27.86 -23.90
N GLU A 80 19.17 -27.50 -24.24
CA GLU A 80 19.68 -26.14 -24.08
C GLU A 80 18.88 -25.15 -24.94
N LYS A 81 18.60 -25.50 -26.20
CA LYS A 81 17.76 -24.68 -27.08
C LYS A 81 16.34 -24.50 -26.52
N ALA A 82 15.71 -25.59 -26.05
CA ALA A 82 14.38 -25.53 -25.45
C ALA A 82 14.37 -24.71 -24.15
N ALA A 83 15.42 -24.83 -23.32
CA ALA A 83 15.59 -24.02 -22.12
C ALA A 83 15.70 -22.54 -22.48
N TRP A 84 16.50 -22.21 -23.49
CA TRP A 84 16.71 -20.84 -23.94
C TRP A 84 15.46 -20.20 -24.56
N GLU A 85 14.70 -20.97 -25.33
CA GLU A 85 13.41 -20.53 -25.87
C GLU A 85 12.38 -20.31 -24.75
N SER A 86 12.34 -21.20 -23.74
CA SER A 86 11.43 -21.06 -22.59
C SER A 86 11.77 -19.89 -21.66
N GLU A 87 13.05 -19.61 -21.45
CA GLU A 87 13.51 -18.48 -20.66
C GLU A 87 13.20 -17.16 -21.37
N ALA A 88 13.51 -17.07 -22.66
CA ALA A 88 13.18 -15.88 -23.46
C ALA A 88 11.67 -15.62 -23.51
N GLU A 89 10.85 -16.67 -23.61
CA GLU A 89 9.39 -16.53 -23.54
C GLU A 89 8.91 -16.11 -22.14
N GLY A 90 9.50 -16.67 -21.09
CA GLY A 90 9.23 -16.30 -19.70
C GLY A 90 9.51 -14.82 -19.42
N ILE A 91 10.67 -14.31 -19.86
CA ILE A 91 11.04 -12.90 -19.74
C ILE A 91 10.07 -12.01 -20.52
N ARG A 92 9.74 -12.35 -21.77
CA ARG A 92 8.77 -11.59 -22.59
C ARG A 92 7.40 -11.50 -21.92
N LYS A 93 6.93 -12.58 -21.29
CA LYS A 93 5.63 -12.65 -20.61
C LYS A 93 5.60 -11.78 -19.34
N ILE A 94 6.66 -11.82 -18.54
CA ILE A 94 6.78 -10.97 -17.33
C ILE A 94 6.81 -9.49 -17.72
N LEU A 95 7.65 -9.10 -18.68
CA LEU A 95 7.80 -7.70 -19.09
C LEU A 95 6.52 -7.14 -19.73
N GLY A 96 5.85 -7.95 -20.56
CA GLY A 96 4.57 -7.57 -21.18
C GLY A 96 3.46 -7.36 -20.14
N GLN A 97 3.33 -8.26 -19.17
CA GLN A 97 2.29 -8.19 -18.14
C GLN A 97 2.55 -7.04 -17.15
N GLU A 98 3.81 -6.83 -16.74
CA GLU A 98 4.18 -5.79 -15.78
C GLU A 98 4.05 -4.38 -16.37
N SER A 99 4.28 -4.19 -17.67
CA SER A 99 4.12 -2.87 -18.32
C SER A 99 2.71 -2.27 -18.15
N SER A 100 1.67 -3.11 -18.20
CA SER A 100 0.27 -2.70 -18.04
C SER A 100 -0.09 -2.39 -16.58
N ARG A 101 0.46 -3.17 -15.64
CA ARG A 101 0.26 -3.00 -14.20
C ARG A 101 0.98 -1.74 -13.70
N LYS A 102 2.24 -1.59 -14.10
CA LYS A 102 3.08 -0.43 -13.78
C LYS A 102 2.45 0.89 -14.27
N LYS A 103 1.92 0.92 -15.50
CA LYS A 103 1.22 2.10 -16.03
C LYS A 103 -0.04 2.48 -15.23
N ARG A 104 -0.78 1.50 -14.69
CA ARG A 104 -1.96 1.77 -13.84
C ARG A 104 -1.55 2.30 -12.47
N GLU A 105 -0.51 1.71 -11.88
CA GLU A 105 0.04 2.16 -10.59
C GLU A 105 0.59 3.58 -10.68
N ASP A 106 1.37 3.89 -11.72
CA ASP A 106 1.93 5.23 -11.91
C ASP A 106 0.84 6.28 -12.14
N LYS A 107 -0.25 5.94 -12.84
CA LYS A 107 -1.41 6.84 -12.98
C LYS A 107 -2.10 7.11 -11.64
N PHE A 108 -2.21 6.09 -10.78
CA PHE A 108 -2.79 6.25 -9.45
C PHE A 108 -1.88 7.06 -8.52
N LYS A 109 -0.56 6.81 -8.59
CA LYS A 109 0.45 7.56 -7.84
C LYS A 109 0.45 9.04 -8.25
N LYS A 110 0.45 9.32 -9.56
CA LYS A 110 0.35 10.69 -10.09
C LYS A 110 -0.91 11.41 -9.61
N ARG A 111 -2.07 10.74 -9.65
CA ARG A 111 -3.34 11.30 -9.14
C ARG A 111 -3.28 11.60 -7.65
N LYS A 112 -2.66 10.73 -6.85
CA LYS A 112 -2.48 10.95 -5.41
C LYS A 112 -1.56 12.14 -5.14
N GLU A 113 -0.45 12.23 -5.84
CA GLU A 113 0.48 13.36 -5.73
C GLU A 113 -0.16 14.67 -6.15
N GLU A 114 -0.93 14.68 -7.23
CA GLU A 114 -1.67 15.85 -7.71
C GLU A 114 -2.72 16.31 -6.69
N LEU A 115 -3.49 15.39 -6.11
CA LEU A 115 -4.43 15.73 -5.02
C LEU A 115 -3.70 16.26 -3.78
N ALA A 116 -2.55 15.66 -3.42
CA ALA A 116 -1.74 16.14 -2.31
C ALA A 116 -1.21 17.56 -2.57
N GLN A 117 -0.75 17.85 -3.80
CA GLN A 117 -0.32 19.18 -4.21
C GLN A 117 -1.47 20.20 -4.19
N ILE A 118 -2.65 19.84 -4.72
CA ILE A 118 -3.83 20.72 -4.67
C ILE A 118 -4.21 21.04 -3.22
N LEU A 119 -4.22 20.04 -2.33
CA LEU A 119 -4.52 20.25 -0.92
C LEU A 119 -3.45 21.09 -0.22
N LEU A 120 -2.17 20.89 -0.54
CA LEU A 120 -1.07 21.67 0.02
C LEU A 120 -1.16 23.12 -0.44
N ASN A 121 -1.29 23.35 -1.75
CA ASN A 121 -1.44 24.68 -2.33
C ASN A 121 -2.72 25.36 -1.82
N GLY A 122 -3.82 24.63 -1.69
CA GLY A 122 -5.05 25.13 -1.08
C GLY A 122 -4.86 25.55 0.37
N ARG A 123 -4.07 24.80 1.17
CA ARG A 123 -3.74 25.21 2.55
C ARG A 123 -2.86 26.45 2.58
N VAL A 124 -1.87 26.56 1.71
CA VAL A 124 -0.96 27.72 1.63
C VAL A 124 -1.70 28.96 1.13
N ALA A 125 -2.51 28.83 0.09
CA ALA A 125 -3.33 29.93 -0.44
C ALA A 125 -4.36 30.38 0.60
N ASN A 126 -5.03 29.45 1.30
CA ASN A 126 -5.90 29.82 2.42
C ASN A 126 -5.10 30.38 3.61
N ALA A 127 -3.85 30.00 3.84
CA ALA A 127 -3.02 30.65 4.86
C ALA A 127 -2.77 32.12 4.50
N MET A 128 -2.42 32.39 3.24
CA MET A 128 -2.13 33.72 2.71
C MET A 128 -3.37 34.62 2.53
N MET A 129 -4.53 34.03 2.20
CA MET A 129 -5.77 34.78 1.94
C MET A 129 -6.58 35.09 3.18
N LEU A 130 -6.35 34.38 4.28
CA LEU A 130 -7.06 34.69 5.52
C LEU A 130 -6.46 35.93 6.18
N PRO A 131 -7.31 36.86 6.64
CA PRO A 131 -6.85 38.03 7.37
C PRO A 131 -6.07 37.64 8.65
N SER A 132 -5.07 38.44 8.97
CA SER A 132 -4.22 38.34 10.18
C SER A 132 -5.01 38.37 11.49
N ASN A 133 -6.23 38.90 11.47
CA ASN A 133 -7.12 39.02 12.62
C ASN A 133 -8.16 37.89 12.74
N THR A 134 -7.88 36.69 12.23
CA THR A 134 -8.80 35.54 12.29
C THR A 134 -8.36 34.44 13.25
N VAL A 135 -9.34 33.74 13.83
CA VAL A 135 -9.13 32.54 14.65
C VAL A 135 -9.77 31.35 13.92
N ARG A 136 -9.03 30.23 13.81
CA ARG A 136 -9.50 29.05 13.08
C ARG A 136 -9.87 27.92 14.03
N LEU A 137 -11.01 27.31 13.78
CA LEU A 137 -11.46 26.10 14.48
C LEU A 137 -11.28 24.88 13.54
N VAL A 138 -10.48 23.91 13.96
CA VAL A 138 -10.29 22.66 13.23
C VAL A 138 -10.85 21.52 14.07
N MET A 139 -11.96 20.95 13.64
CA MET A 139 -12.58 19.79 14.28
C MET A 139 -12.10 18.52 13.58
N GLY A 140 -11.44 17.63 14.32
CA GLY A 140 -10.98 16.33 13.83
C GLY A 140 -11.43 15.18 14.74
N PRO A 141 -11.27 13.92 14.30
CA PRO A 141 -11.65 12.75 15.09
C PRO A 141 -10.85 12.61 16.39
N THR A 142 -9.63 13.15 16.45
CA THR A 142 -8.78 13.17 17.64
C THR A 142 -9.10 14.32 18.60
N GLY A 143 -9.91 15.28 18.18
CA GLY A 143 -10.26 16.46 18.98
C GLY A 143 -10.39 17.73 18.15
N THR A 144 -10.75 18.80 18.84
CA THR A 144 -10.95 20.12 18.26
C THR A 144 -9.80 21.04 18.63
N VAL A 145 -9.15 21.63 17.63
CA VAL A 145 -7.99 22.53 17.81
C VAL A 145 -8.39 23.94 17.38
N LEU A 146 -8.21 24.90 18.28
CA LEU A 146 -8.35 26.33 18.00
C LEU A 146 -6.96 26.91 17.69
N LYS A 147 -6.81 27.56 16.53
CA LYS A 147 -5.55 28.22 16.11
C LYS A 147 -5.75 29.73 16.04
N PHE A 148 -4.94 30.44 16.80
CA PHE A 148 -4.84 31.90 16.75
C PHE A 148 -3.82 32.29 15.67
N SER A 149 -4.09 33.37 14.95
CA SER A 149 -3.12 33.95 14.02
C SER A 149 -1.95 34.55 14.79
N GLU A 150 -0.76 34.54 14.18
CA GLU A 150 0.50 34.96 14.82
C GLU A 150 0.43 36.43 15.29
N ASP A 151 -0.28 37.26 14.54
CA ASP A 151 -0.41 38.70 14.80
C ASP A 151 -1.27 39.04 16.02
N ILE A 152 -2.23 38.16 16.38
CA ILE A 152 -3.14 38.36 17.53
C ILE A 152 -2.53 37.81 18.81
N GLY A 153 -1.63 36.83 18.68
CA GLY A 153 -1.10 36.08 19.81
C GLY A 153 -2.16 35.24 20.53
N LEU A 154 -1.77 34.69 21.68
CA LEU A 154 -2.66 33.94 22.55
C LEU A 154 -3.43 34.89 23.49
N PRO A 155 -4.74 34.69 23.69
CA PRO A 155 -5.51 35.45 24.68
C PRO A 155 -4.95 35.34 26.10
N SER A 156 -4.95 36.45 26.84
CA SER A 156 -4.43 36.52 28.22
C SER A 156 -5.19 35.65 29.23
N ILE A 157 -6.36 35.10 28.85
CA ILE A 157 -7.08 34.10 29.65
C ILE A 157 -6.28 32.80 29.83
N PHE A 158 -5.34 32.51 28.93
CA PHE A 158 -4.43 31.37 29.07
C PHE A 158 -3.28 31.65 30.04
N ASP A 159 -3.00 32.92 30.34
CA ASP A 159 -1.93 33.35 31.24
C ASP A 159 -2.36 33.43 32.71
N SER A 160 -3.42 32.69 33.09
CA SER A 160 -3.91 32.74 34.46
C SER A 160 -2.81 32.25 35.41
N LYS A 161 -2.23 33.19 36.18
CA LYS A 161 -1.38 32.85 37.32
C LYS A 161 -2.23 32.02 38.28
N PRO A 162 -1.70 30.94 38.86
CA PRO A 162 -2.46 30.16 39.83
C PRO A 162 -2.90 31.10 40.96
N HIS A 163 -4.19 31.41 41.02
CA HIS A 163 -4.76 32.15 42.12
C HIS A 163 -4.70 31.23 43.34
N SER A 164 -3.70 31.44 44.20
CA SER A 164 -3.58 30.74 45.46
C SER A 164 -4.71 31.20 46.39
N TYR A 165 -5.63 30.29 46.71
CA TYR A 165 -6.61 30.51 47.76
C TYR A 165 -6.15 29.82 49.06
N PRO A 166 -6.25 30.47 50.23
CA PRO A 166 -6.76 31.83 50.46
C PRO A 166 -5.78 32.92 50.00
N LEU A 167 -6.31 34.09 49.66
CA LEU A 167 -5.52 35.24 49.22
C LEU A 167 -4.44 35.57 50.27
N PRO A 168 -3.17 35.81 49.88
CA PRO A 168 -2.14 36.20 50.82
C PRO A 168 -2.58 37.38 51.68
N ARG A 169 -2.47 37.25 53.00
CA ARG A 169 -2.86 38.31 53.92
C ARG A 169 -1.97 39.53 53.70
N GLY A 170 -2.58 40.70 53.57
CA GLY A 170 -1.87 41.98 53.53
C GLY A 170 -1.02 42.22 54.79
N LYS A 171 -0.09 43.17 54.71
CA LYS A 171 0.81 43.52 55.82
C LYS A 171 0.07 44.29 56.92
N CYS A 172 0.64 44.25 58.12
CA CYS A 172 0.25 45.12 59.23
C CYS A 172 0.44 46.59 58.84
N ALA A 173 -0.45 47.47 59.31
CA ALA A 173 -0.37 48.90 59.05
C ALA A 173 0.70 49.63 59.87
N SER A 174 1.28 48.97 60.89
CA SER A 174 2.36 49.58 61.66
C SER A 174 3.58 49.77 60.75
N PRO A 175 4.13 50.98 60.65
CA PRO A 175 5.22 51.29 59.71
C PRO A 175 6.51 50.51 60.00
N SER A 176 6.69 50.03 61.22
CA SER A 176 7.82 49.20 61.64
C SER A 176 7.54 47.69 61.55
N CYS A 177 6.36 47.27 61.09
CA CYS A 177 5.94 45.88 61.09
C CYS A 177 5.69 45.35 59.67
N ASN A 178 6.42 44.29 59.29
CA ASN A 178 6.23 43.61 58.00
C ASN A 178 5.40 42.30 58.13
N ASN A 179 4.83 42.03 59.31
CA ASN A 179 4.08 40.80 59.53
C ASN A 179 2.71 40.83 58.83
N PRO A 180 2.19 39.66 58.42
CA PRO A 180 0.82 39.57 57.92
C PRO A 180 -0.17 39.95 59.02
N HIS A 181 -1.20 40.70 58.63
CA HIS A 181 -2.25 41.10 59.57
C HIS A 181 -3.10 39.90 60.02
N LYS A 182 -3.55 39.93 61.27
CA LYS A 182 -4.40 38.89 61.87
C LYS A 182 -5.86 39.35 61.93
N TYR A 183 -6.07 40.62 62.28
CA TYR A 183 -7.38 41.23 62.45
C TYR A 183 -7.39 42.65 61.86
N ARG A 184 -8.58 43.22 61.73
CA ARG A 184 -8.79 44.64 61.41
C ARG A 184 -9.54 45.27 62.56
N ASP A 185 -9.17 46.51 62.86
CA ASP A 185 -9.96 47.32 63.78
C ASP A 185 -11.32 47.65 63.15
N SER A 186 -12.39 47.61 63.94
CA SER A 186 -13.77 47.83 63.46
C SER A 186 -14.02 49.29 63.10
N GLU A 187 -13.39 50.22 63.81
CA GLU A 187 -13.60 51.64 63.62
C GLU A 187 -12.73 52.19 62.49
N SER A 188 -11.41 51.97 62.57
CA SER A 188 -10.46 52.49 61.57
C SER A 188 -10.35 51.61 60.31
N LYS A 189 -10.82 50.36 60.34
CA LYS A 189 -10.65 49.34 59.28
C LYS A 189 -9.19 49.02 58.94
N VAL A 190 -8.26 49.44 59.80
CA VAL A 190 -6.82 49.28 59.61
C VAL A 190 -6.37 47.86 60.01
N PRO A 191 -5.50 47.20 59.21
CA PRO A 191 -5.03 45.85 59.48
C PRO A 191 -3.90 45.81 60.53
N PHE A 192 -4.02 44.90 61.51
CA PHE A 192 -3.04 44.74 62.59
C PHE A 192 -2.64 43.28 62.83
N CYS A 193 -1.38 43.08 63.23
CA CYS A 193 -0.87 41.76 63.62
C CYS A 193 -0.88 41.52 65.14
N SER A 194 -0.78 42.57 65.95
CA SER A 194 -0.67 42.52 67.42
C SER A 194 -1.20 43.79 68.06
N LEU A 195 -1.61 43.70 69.33
CA LEU A 195 -2.15 44.84 70.09
C LEU A 195 -1.13 45.97 70.28
N GLN A 196 0.17 45.65 70.30
CA GLN A 196 1.24 46.65 70.37
C GLN A 196 1.22 47.56 69.13
N CYS A 197 1.04 46.98 67.94
CA CYS A 197 0.93 47.74 66.69
C CYS A 197 -0.34 48.61 66.67
N TYR A 198 -1.45 48.09 67.18
CA TYR A 198 -2.69 48.85 67.32
C TYR A 198 -2.51 50.07 68.20
N LYS A 199 -2.00 49.89 69.43
CA LYS A 199 -1.76 50.99 70.38
C LYS A 199 -0.78 52.03 69.84
N ALA A 200 0.28 51.60 69.17
CA ALA A 200 1.27 52.50 68.58
C ALA A 200 0.67 53.41 67.50
N ILE A 201 -0.26 52.91 66.68
CA ILE A 201 -0.95 53.74 65.69
C ILE A 201 -2.01 54.62 66.34
N GLN A 202 -2.76 54.10 67.32
CA GLN A 202 -3.78 54.88 68.02
C GLN A 202 -3.16 56.08 68.78
N GLN A 203 -1.99 55.89 69.39
CA GLN A 203 -1.23 56.98 70.01
C GLN A 203 -0.76 58.03 69.00
N LYS A 204 -0.32 57.61 67.81
CA LYS A 204 0.06 58.55 66.74
C LYS A 204 -1.13 59.34 66.21
N MET A 205 -2.27 58.70 66.00
CA MET A 205 -3.48 59.38 65.54
C MET A 205 -3.99 60.40 66.56
N LEU A 206 -3.92 60.08 67.86
CA LEU A 206 -4.22 61.05 68.91
C LEU A 206 -3.24 62.23 68.89
N ALA A 207 -1.94 61.96 68.77
CA ALA A 207 -0.93 63.02 68.68
C ALA A 207 -1.14 63.96 67.46
N GLU A 208 -1.52 63.40 66.31
CA GLU A 208 -1.81 64.17 65.09
C GLU A 208 -3.11 64.96 65.17
N THR A 209 -4.08 64.54 65.98
CA THR A 209 -5.36 65.27 66.17
C THR A 209 -5.24 66.42 67.16
N THR A 210 -4.17 66.46 67.96
CA THR A 210 -3.99 67.45 69.05
C THR A 210 -3.05 68.60 68.67
N CYS A 211 -2.74 68.78 67.38
CA CYS A 211 -1.95 69.87 66.81
C CYS A 211 -2.79 70.61 65.78
#